data_AF-A0A9P7YE67-F1
#
_entry.id   AF-A0A9P7YE67-F1
#
_cell.length_a   1.000
_cell.length_b   1.000
_cell.length_c   1.000
_cell.angle_alpha   90.00
_cell.angle_beta   90.00
_cell.angle_gamma   90.00
#
_symmetry.space_group_name_H-M   'P 1'
#
loop_
_entity.id
_entity.type
_entity.pdbx_description
1 polymer ?
#
loop_
_entity_poly.entity_id
_entity_poly.type
_entity_poly.pdbx_seq_one_letter_code
_entity_poly.pdbx_strand_id
1 'polypeptide(L)'
;MPPSKNYLYVAMYILPGSELRYHWALLIGPKDEPGGQVKGYRYHVKADFSDFVFEEKQLKHGLETKALLGLIIIVKIEDESLLIEISRNVPVKQQSDWNCASWVQDALKAVAAYGKAVGASNLNWEDIHKTGMEFIGKKVREERFKTVALMEGPKPTYDLLEGRVLQE
;
A
#
# COMPACT_ATOMS: atom_id res chain seq x y z
N MET A 1 -7.52 22.68 8.37
CA MET A 1 -7.50 22.37 6.93
C MET A 1 -8.76 21.61 6.59
N PRO A 2 -9.33 21.76 5.37
CA PRO A 2 -10.40 20.86 4.94
C PRO A 2 -9.87 19.42 4.87
N PRO A 3 -10.72 18.40 5.14
CA PRO A 3 -10.30 17.00 5.07
C PRO A 3 -9.73 16.66 3.70
N SER A 4 -8.62 15.91 3.67
CA SER A 4 -8.09 15.40 2.41
C SER A 4 -9.12 14.49 1.75
N LYS A 5 -9.22 14.56 0.41
CA LYS A 5 -9.96 13.55 -0.38
C LYS A 5 -9.15 12.27 -0.56
N ASN A 6 -7.92 12.24 -0.03
CA ASN A 6 -7.01 11.13 -0.14
C ASN A 6 -7.21 10.11 0.98
N TYR A 7 -6.80 8.89 0.66
CA TYR A 7 -6.87 7.72 1.50
C TYR A 7 -5.46 7.13 1.58
N LEU A 8 -5.19 6.46 2.70
CA LEU A 8 -4.00 5.62 2.83
C LEU A 8 -4.36 4.23 2.36
N TYR A 9 -3.51 3.70 1.50
CA TYR A 9 -3.57 2.35 1.01
C TYR A 9 -2.37 1.56 1.49
N VAL A 10 -2.59 0.27 1.70
CA VAL A 10 -1.52 -0.73 1.67
C VAL A 10 -1.51 -1.36 0.29
N ALA A 11 -0.38 -1.25 -0.40
CA ALA A 11 -0.17 -1.72 -1.76
C ALA A 11 0.67 -3.00 -1.77
N MET A 12 0.23 -3.99 -2.56
CA MET A 12 0.90 -5.29 -2.71
C MET A 12 1.49 -5.44 -4.10
N TYR A 13 2.79 -5.74 -4.16
CA TYR A 13 3.51 -5.93 -5.42
C TYR A 13 4.08 -7.35 -5.52
N ILE A 14 4.22 -7.86 -6.74
CA ILE A 14 5.05 -9.04 -7.03
C ILE A 14 6.50 -8.69 -6.67
N LEU A 15 7.16 -9.57 -5.90
CA LEU A 15 8.61 -9.56 -5.75
C LEU A 15 9.22 -10.60 -6.69
N PRO A 16 9.89 -10.20 -7.79
CA PRO A 16 10.48 -11.14 -8.73
C PRO A 16 11.52 -12.05 -8.05
N GLY A 17 11.51 -13.35 -8.37
CA GLY A 17 12.51 -14.31 -7.86
C GLY A 17 12.23 -14.88 -6.47
N SER A 18 11.06 -14.61 -5.88
CA SER A 18 10.63 -15.23 -4.62
C SER A 18 9.27 -15.88 -4.83
N GLU A 19 9.15 -17.20 -4.62
CA GLU A 19 7.98 -17.97 -5.06
C GLU A 19 6.65 -17.47 -4.48
N LEU A 20 6.61 -16.88 -3.27
CA LEU A 20 5.41 -16.23 -2.71
C LEU A 20 5.75 -15.11 -1.68
N ARG A 21 6.63 -14.16 -1.99
CA ARG A 21 6.78 -12.95 -1.13
C ARG A 21 6.26 -11.74 -1.87
N TYR A 22 5.26 -11.08 -1.30
CA TYR A 22 4.81 -9.79 -1.80
C TYR A 22 5.72 -8.70 -1.25
N HIS A 23 5.98 -7.68 -2.07
CA HIS A 23 6.53 -6.43 -1.58
C HIS A 23 5.37 -5.53 -1.12
N TRP A 24 5.51 -4.94 0.06
CA TRP A 24 4.48 -4.12 0.69
C TRP A 24 4.89 -2.66 0.73
N ALA A 25 3.94 -1.75 0.51
CA ALA A 25 4.17 -0.32 0.57
C ALA A 25 2.94 0.41 1.11
N LEU A 26 3.15 1.63 1.61
CA LEU A 26 2.09 2.61 1.80
C LEU A 26 1.92 3.45 0.52
N LEU A 27 0.68 3.77 0.18
CA LEU A 27 0.36 4.69 -0.91
C LEU A 27 -0.66 5.72 -0.42
N ILE A 28 -0.43 6.99 -0.74
CA ILE A 28 -1.38 8.08 -0.51
C ILE A 28 -1.94 8.52 -1.86
N GLY A 29 -3.27 8.56 -1.99
CA GLY A 29 -3.95 9.01 -3.21
C GLY A 29 -5.47 9.10 -3.04
N PRO A 30 -6.21 9.62 -4.03
CA PRO A 30 -7.68 9.74 -3.99
C PRO A 30 -8.37 8.37 -3.97
N LYS A 31 -9.56 8.25 -3.36
CA LYS A 31 -10.39 7.00 -3.35
C LYS A 31 -11.00 6.67 -4.69
N ASP A 32 -11.47 7.70 -5.41
CA ASP A 32 -12.14 7.53 -6.69
C ASP A 32 -11.24 8.07 -7.82
N GLU A 33 -10.63 7.17 -8.59
CA GLU A 33 -10.17 7.51 -9.94
C GLU A 33 -10.79 6.54 -10.95
N PRO A 34 -11.84 6.96 -11.67
CA PRO A 34 -12.31 6.25 -12.84
C PRO A 34 -11.14 6.11 -13.84
N GLY A 35 -10.66 4.89 -14.08
CA GLY A 35 -9.59 4.62 -15.04
C GLY A 35 -8.21 4.28 -14.47
N GLY A 36 -8.07 4.10 -13.13
CA GLY A 36 -6.89 3.45 -12.55
C GLY A 36 -5.58 4.25 -12.60
N GLN A 37 -5.64 5.58 -12.75
CA GLN A 37 -4.47 6.44 -12.91
C GLN A 37 -3.91 6.99 -11.60
N VAL A 38 -3.87 6.23 -10.50
CA VAL A 38 -3.59 6.76 -9.15
C VAL A 38 -2.47 7.81 -9.12
N LYS A 39 -2.84 9.09 -9.09
CA LYS A 39 -1.91 10.19 -8.79
C LYS A 39 -1.68 10.16 -7.30
N GLY A 40 -0.47 9.81 -6.90
CA GLY A 40 -0.19 9.59 -5.49
C GLY A 40 1.29 9.49 -5.19
N TYR A 41 1.60 9.23 -3.93
CA TYR A 41 2.96 8.95 -3.47
C TYR A 41 3.03 7.56 -2.88
N ARG A 42 4.10 6.84 -3.22
CA ARG A 42 4.45 5.56 -2.61
C ARG A 42 5.55 5.78 -1.59
N TYR A 43 5.38 5.17 -0.43
CA TYR A 43 6.34 5.13 0.67
C TYR A 43 6.62 3.68 0.99
N HIS A 44 7.88 3.28 0.89
CA HIS A 44 8.28 1.92 1.20
C HIS A 44 9.77 1.85 1.52
N VAL A 45 10.18 0.67 1.97
CA VAL A 45 11.59 0.31 2.04
C VAL A 45 11.89 -0.75 1.00
N LYS A 46 13.06 -0.68 0.39
CA LYS A 46 13.53 -1.66 -0.58
C LYS A 46 14.96 -2.06 -0.24
N ALA A 47 15.34 -3.27 -0.64
CA ALA A 47 16.75 -3.66 -0.62
C ALA A 47 17.50 -2.87 -1.70
N ASP A 48 18.62 -2.30 -1.31
CA ASP A 48 19.63 -1.65 -2.14
C ASP A 48 20.98 -2.26 -1.78
N PHE A 49 21.46 -3.16 -2.62
CA PHE A 49 22.58 -4.06 -2.33
C PHE A 49 22.36 -4.86 -1.03
N SER A 50 23.18 -4.62 0.01
CA SER A 50 23.09 -5.29 1.31
C SER A 50 22.10 -4.63 2.27
N ASP A 51 21.67 -3.41 1.98
CA ASP A 51 21.01 -2.55 2.95
C ASP A 51 19.59 -2.24 2.52
N PHE A 52 18.68 -2.08 3.47
CA PHE A 52 17.37 -1.50 3.23
C PHE A 52 17.46 0.02 3.20
N VAL A 53 16.76 0.63 2.25
CA VAL A 53 16.64 2.08 2.12
C VAL A 53 15.16 2.47 2.02
N PHE A 54 14.80 3.59 2.63
CA PHE A 54 13.49 4.21 2.45
C PHE A 54 13.44 4.94 1.11
N GLU A 55 12.33 4.77 0.40
CA GLU A 55 12.01 5.49 -0.84
C GLU A 55 10.63 6.13 -0.72
N GLU A 56 10.60 7.44 -0.95
CA GLU A 56 9.39 8.20 -1.28
C GLU A 56 9.41 8.49 -2.78
N LYS A 57 8.38 8.04 -3.49
CA LYS A 57 8.29 8.22 -4.94
C LYS A 57 6.92 8.70 -5.35
N GLN A 58 6.89 9.81 -6.10
CA GLN A 58 5.68 10.26 -6.79
C GLN A 58 5.32 9.27 -7.90
N LEU A 59 4.06 8.82 -7.91
CA LEU A 59 3.49 7.99 -8.95
C LEU A 59 2.83 8.89 -9.99
N LYS A 60 3.39 8.92 -11.20
CA LYS A 60 2.89 9.75 -12.30
C LYS A 60 1.73 9.08 -13.06
N HIS A 61 1.71 7.75 -13.06
CA HIS A 61 0.63 6.92 -13.59
C HIS A 61 0.51 5.68 -12.70
N GLY A 62 -0.72 5.28 -12.32
CA GLY A 62 -1.03 4.11 -11.48
C GLY A 62 -0.49 2.75 -11.99
N LEU A 63 0.27 2.75 -13.08
CA LEU A 63 0.85 1.61 -13.79
C LEU A 63 2.39 1.57 -13.80
N GLU A 64 3.10 2.45 -13.08
CA GLU A 64 4.58 2.48 -13.15
C GLU A 64 5.28 1.23 -12.57
N THR A 65 4.55 0.23 -12.07
CA THR A 65 5.10 -1.12 -11.96
C THR A 65 4.07 -2.15 -12.38
N LYS A 66 4.37 -2.92 -13.44
CA LYS A 66 3.66 -4.18 -13.78
C LYS A 66 3.56 -5.13 -12.57
N ALA A 67 4.39 -4.91 -11.55
CA ALA A 67 4.39 -5.63 -10.29
C ALA A 67 3.20 -5.29 -9.36
N LEU A 68 2.49 -4.16 -9.49
CA LEU A 68 1.38 -3.83 -8.57
C LEU A 68 0.18 -4.76 -8.81
N LEU A 69 -0.16 -5.54 -7.78
CA LEU A 69 -1.24 -6.53 -7.80
C LEU A 69 -2.56 -5.96 -7.30
N GLY A 70 -2.54 -5.14 -6.25
CA GLY A 70 -3.74 -4.53 -5.73
C GLY A 70 -3.50 -3.64 -4.53
N LEU A 71 -4.59 -3.02 -4.09
CA LEU A 71 -4.63 -1.97 -3.08
C LEU A 71 -5.65 -2.32 -2.00
N ILE A 72 -5.36 -1.96 -0.76
CA ILE A 72 -6.28 -2.07 0.37
C ILE A 72 -6.42 -0.69 1.00
N ILE A 73 -7.60 -0.09 0.95
CA ILE A 73 -7.88 1.17 1.65
C ILE A 73 -7.98 0.87 3.14
N ILE A 74 -7.19 1.57 3.94
CA ILE A 74 -7.11 1.36 5.39
C ILE A 74 -7.39 2.60 6.22
N VAL A 75 -7.37 3.80 5.60
CA VAL A 75 -7.56 5.07 6.30
C VAL A 75 -8.19 6.11 5.39
N LYS A 76 -9.13 6.89 5.94
CA LYS A 76 -9.49 8.22 5.42
C LYS A 76 -8.56 9.28 6.04
N ILE A 77 -7.78 9.97 5.21
CA ILE A 77 -6.74 10.90 5.69
C ILE A 77 -7.36 12.22 6.14
N GLU A 78 -6.94 12.72 7.30
CA GLU A 78 -7.32 14.05 7.80
C GLU A 78 -6.19 15.06 7.61
N ASP A 79 -4.95 14.66 7.90
CA ASP A 79 -3.75 15.47 7.70
C ASP A 79 -2.68 14.66 6.93
N GLU A 80 -2.60 14.94 5.63
CA GLU A 80 -1.67 14.27 4.74
C GLU A 80 -0.22 14.65 5.02
N SER A 81 0.07 15.92 5.31
CA SER A 81 1.43 16.38 5.58
C SER A 81 2.01 15.70 6.81
N LEU A 82 1.18 15.55 7.85
CA LEU A 82 1.58 14.83 9.06
C LEU A 82 1.77 13.33 8.80
N LEU A 83 0.92 12.70 7.99
CA LEU A 83 1.08 11.28 7.64
C LEU A 83 2.39 11.02 6.87
N ILE A 84 2.76 11.95 5.97
CA ILE A 84 4.03 11.91 5.24
C ILE A 84 5.21 12.07 6.20
N GLU A 85 5.14 13.04 7.13
CA GLU A 85 6.18 13.25 8.14
C GLU A 85 6.37 12.02 9.02
N ILE A 86 5.27 11.42 9.51
CA ILE A 86 5.31 10.17 10.29
C ILE A 86 6.02 9.09 9.47
N SER A 87 5.63 8.89 8.21
CA SER A 87 6.18 7.85 7.33
C SER A 87 7.68 8.01 7.11
N ARG A 88 8.16 9.25 6.90
CA ARG A 88 9.59 9.57 6.72
C ARG A 88 10.43 9.29 7.97
N ASN A 89 9.83 9.39 9.16
CA ASN A 89 10.50 9.23 10.44
C ASN A 89 10.49 7.79 10.97
N VAL A 90 9.84 6.85 10.28
CA VAL A 90 9.87 5.43 10.66
C VAL A 90 11.28 4.87 10.46
N PRO A 91 11.95 4.34 11.49
CA PRO A 91 13.31 3.85 11.36
C PRO A 91 13.45 2.69 10.37
N VAL A 92 14.47 2.75 9.52
CA VAL A 92 14.88 1.66 8.64
C VAL A 92 15.89 0.78 9.38
N LYS A 93 15.61 -0.52 9.49
CA LYS A 93 16.45 -1.48 10.23
C LYS A 93 17.18 -2.40 9.23
N GLN A 94 18.41 -2.79 9.57
CA GLN A 94 19.24 -3.67 8.73
C GLN A 94 19.27 -5.12 9.23
N GLN A 95 18.20 -5.57 9.89
CA GLN A 95 18.12 -6.89 10.51
C GLN A 95 17.62 -7.94 9.51
N SER A 96 18.09 -9.19 9.63
CA SER A 96 17.81 -10.26 8.66
C SER A 96 16.33 -10.69 8.60
N ASP A 97 15.59 -10.52 9.69
CA ASP A 97 14.16 -10.82 9.81
C ASP A 97 13.28 -9.61 9.46
N TRP A 98 13.88 -8.44 9.24
CA TRP A 98 13.19 -7.20 8.92
C TRP A 98 13.07 -7.00 7.40
N ASN A 99 11.96 -6.44 6.96
CA ASN A 99 11.65 -6.25 5.55
C ASN A 99 10.59 -5.15 5.33
N CYS A 100 10.10 -5.03 4.11
CA CYS A 100 9.06 -4.06 3.74
C CYS A 100 7.74 -4.22 4.50
N ALA A 101 7.31 -5.44 4.82
CA ALA A 101 6.13 -5.67 5.66
C ALA A 101 6.37 -5.19 7.10
N SER A 102 7.57 -5.45 7.63
CA SER A 102 7.98 -4.99 8.97
C SER A 102 7.95 -3.46 9.06
N TRP A 103 8.45 -2.77 8.02
CA TRP A 103 8.38 -1.31 7.94
C TRP A 103 6.94 -0.79 7.86
N VAL A 104 6.07 -1.41 7.05
CA VAL A 104 4.65 -1.03 6.98
C VAL A 104 3.99 -1.19 8.35
N GLN A 105 4.23 -2.31 9.04
CA GLN A 105 3.72 -2.53 10.39
C GLN A 105 4.21 -1.46 11.38
N ASP A 106 5.49 -1.10 11.35
CA ASP A 106 6.06 -0.04 12.20
C ASP A 106 5.48 1.34 11.86
N ALA A 107 5.23 1.63 10.58
CA ALA A 107 4.58 2.86 10.13
C ALA A 107 3.13 2.96 10.64
N LEU A 108 2.35 1.87 10.54
CA LEU A 108 0.98 1.83 11.05
C LEU A 108 0.93 2.07 12.56
N LYS A 109 1.87 1.48 13.32
CA LYS A 109 2.00 1.73 14.77
C LYS A 109 2.33 3.20 15.05
N ALA A 110 3.23 3.82 14.28
CA ALA A 110 3.57 5.23 14.44
C ALA A 110 2.38 6.16 14.15
N VAL A 111 1.60 5.86 13.10
CA VAL A 111 0.35 6.57 12.78
C VAL A 111 -0.67 6.44 13.91
N ALA A 112 -0.86 5.23 14.43
CA ALA A 112 -1.78 4.97 15.55
C ALA A 112 -1.37 5.70 16.83
N ALA A 113 -0.06 5.73 17.13
CA ALA A 113 0.47 6.39 18.33
C ALA A 113 0.33 7.92 18.28
N TYR A 114 0.47 8.53 17.09
CA TYR A 114 0.34 9.97 16.95
C TYR A 114 -1.13 10.43 16.91
N GLY A 115 -2.03 9.61 16.36
CA GLY A 115 -3.49 9.73 16.51
C GLY A 115 -4.17 10.96 15.89
N LYS A 116 -3.43 11.83 15.20
CA LYS A 116 -3.95 13.10 14.64
C LYS A 116 -3.95 13.19 13.12
N ALA A 117 -3.32 12.25 12.43
CA ALA A 117 -3.20 12.29 10.97
C ALA A 117 -4.42 11.68 10.24
N VAL A 118 -5.25 10.93 10.97
CA VAL A 118 -6.20 9.97 10.38
C VAL A 118 -7.56 10.03 11.06
N GLY A 119 -8.62 9.90 10.26
CA GLY A 119 -9.99 9.76 10.74
C GLY A 119 -10.37 8.28 10.89
N ALA A 120 -11.46 7.87 10.23
CA ALA A 120 -11.85 6.47 10.14
C ALA A 120 -10.68 5.62 9.60
N SER A 121 -10.27 4.61 10.37
CA SER A 121 -9.07 3.83 10.10
C SER A 121 -9.17 2.40 10.61
N ASN A 122 -8.50 1.49 9.90
CA ASN A 122 -8.08 0.19 10.42
C ASN A 122 -6.56 0.10 10.26
N LEU A 123 -5.83 0.22 11.38
CA LEU A 123 -4.36 0.20 11.41
C LEU A 123 -3.80 -1.14 11.92
N ASN A 124 -4.65 -2.17 12.08
CA ASN A 124 -4.21 -3.47 12.54
C ASN A 124 -3.52 -4.22 11.39
N TRP A 125 -2.20 -4.39 11.52
CA TRP A 125 -1.40 -5.11 10.52
C TRP A 125 -1.89 -6.53 10.26
N GLU A 126 -2.34 -7.26 11.28
CA GLU A 126 -2.79 -8.65 11.10
C GLU A 126 -4.06 -8.71 10.23
N ASP A 127 -5.01 -7.81 10.47
CA ASP A 127 -6.25 -7.70 9.69
C ASP A 127 -5.95 -7.30 8.24
N ILE A 128 -5.08 -6.30 8.05
CA ILE A 128 -4.66 -5.82 6.73
C ILE A 128 -3.93 -6.92 5.97
N HIS A 129 -2.96 -7.57 6.60
CA HIS A 129 -2.15 -8.63 5.99
C HIS A 129 -3.03 -9.81 5.58
N LYS A 130 -3.89 -10.28 6.49
CA LYS A 130 -4.84 -11.37 6.20
C LYS A 130 -5.75 -11.00 5.03
N THR A 131 -6.37 -9.82 5.07
CA THR A 131 -7.25 -9.33 4.00
C THR A 131 -6.50 -9.27 2.66
N GLY A 132 -5.28 -8.74 2.65
CA GLY A 132 -4.46 -8.65 1.44
C GLY A 132 -4.12 -10.00 0.84
N MET A 133 -3.66 -10.94 1.67
CA MET A 133 -3.33 -12.29 1.23
C MET A 133 -4.56 -13.02 0.67
N GLU A 134 -5.71 -12.91 1.33
CA GLU A 134 -6.97 -13.53 0.88
C GLU A 134 -7.47 -12.90 -0.43
N PHE A 135 -7.50 -11.57 -0.49
CA PHE A 135 -7.99 -10.81 -1.64
C PHE A 135 -7.11 -11.03 -2.87
N ILE A 136 -5.79 -10.82 -2.77
CA ILE A 136 -4.87 -11.01 -3.89
C ILE A 136 -4.79 -12.48 -4.28
N GLY A 137 -4.78 -13.41 -3.31
CA GLY A 137 -4.80 -14.84 -3.57
C GLY A 137 -6.06 -15.27 -4.36
N LYS A 138 -7.22 -14.67 -4.06
CA LYS A 138 -8.44 -14.86 -4.86
C LYS A 138 -8.26 -14.34 -6.28
N LYS A 139 -7.73 -13.12 -6.46
CA LYS A 139 -7.47 -12.53 -7.79
C LYS A 139 -6.50 -13.35 -8.63
N VAL A 140 -5.48 -13.94 -8.03
CA VAL A 140 -4.56 -14.87 -8.70
C VAL A 140 -5.32 -16.11 -9.22
N ARG A 141 -6.19 -16.72 -8.39
CA ARG A 141 -7.00 -17.88 -8.79
C ARG A 141 -8.01 -17.55 -9.91
N GLU A 142 -8.49 -16.31 -9.93
CA GLU A 142 -9.36 -15.77 -10.99
C GLU A 142 -8.59 -15.37 -12.26
N GLU A 143 -7.29 -15.71 -12.35
CA GLU A 143 -6.42 -15.39 -13.49
C GLU A 143 -6.29 -13.89 -13.79
N ARG A 144 -6.60 -13.01 -12.81
CA ARG A 144 -6.60 -11.54 -12.94
C ARG A 144 -5.27 -10.97 -13.42
N PHE A 145 -4.17 -11.69 -13.25
CA PHE A 145 -2.81 -11.26 -13.62
C PHE A 145 -2.18 -12.10 -14.73
N LYS A 146 -2.96 -12.91 -15.45
CA LYS A 146 -2.45 -13.90 -16.43
C LYS A 146 -1.91 -13.27 -17.72
N THR A 147 -2.42 -12.12 -18.14
CA THR A 147 -1.98 -11.45 -19.38
C THR A 147 -1.59 -10.00 -19.11
N VAL A 148 -0.76 -9.43 -19.99
CA VAL A 148 -0.36 -8.02 -19.91
C VAL A 148 -1.59 -7.09 -19.95
N ALA A 149 -2.53 -7.35 -20.85
CA ALA A 149 -3.76 -6.57 -20.96
C ALA A 149 -4.58 -6.58 -19.66
N LEU A 150 -4.69 -7.72 -18.99
CA LEU A 150 -5.34 -7.79 -17.68
C LEU A 150 -4.52 -7.01 -16.64
N MET A 151 -3.21 -7.21 -16.57
CA MET A 151 -2.34 -6.49 -15.61
C MET A 151 -2.33 -4.98 -15.79
N GLU A 152 -2.54 -4.48 -17.01
CA GLU A 152 -2.64 -3.05 -17.34
C GLU A 152 -4.02 -2.45 -17.04
N GLY A 153 -5.02 -3.30 -16.81
CA GLY A 153 -6.35 -2.87 -16.35
C GLY A 153 -6.32 -2.25 -14.94
N PRO A 154 -7.44 -1.60 -14.53
CA PRO A 154 -7.54 -0.95 -13.23
C PRO A 154 -7.22 -1.88 -12.07
N LYS A 155 -6.50 -1.39 -11.04
CA LYS A 155 -5.94 -2.27 -10.01
C LYS A 155 -7.01 -2.76 -9.04
N PRO A 156 -7.08 -4.08 -8.77
CA PRO A 156 -7.98 -4.63 -7.76
C PRO A 156 -7.83 -3.87 -6.44
N THR A 157 -8.94 -3.35 -5.93
CA THR A 157 -8.96 -2.50 -4.74
C THR A 157 -10.01 -2.97 -3.76
N TYR A 158 -9.60 -3.25 -2.53
CA TYR A 158 -10.47 -3.61 -1.42
C TYR A 158 -10.57 -2.45 -0.43
N ASP A 159 -11.79 -2.08 -0.05
CA ASP A 159 -12.03 -1.11 1.01
C ASP A 159 -12.20 -1.85 2.34
N LEU A 160 -11.17 -1.82 3.18
CA LEU A 160 -11.21 -2.45 4.50
C LEU A 160 -12.06 -1.68 5.50
N LEU A 161 -12.30 -0.38 5.26
CA LEU A 161 -13.18 0.44 6.11
C LEU A 161 -14.64 0.09 5.88
N GLU A 162 -15.00 -0.23 4.64
CA GLU A 162 -16.38 -0.57 4.23
C GLU A 162 -16.62 -2.08 4.06
N GLY A 163 -15.56 -2.89 4.10
CA GLY A 163 -15.64 -4.35 3.97
C GLY A 163 -16.09 -4.82 2.58
N ARG A 164 -15.66 -4.14 1.51
CA ARG A 164 -16.09 -4.46 0.13
C ARG A 164 -15.02 -4.26 -0.92
N VAL A 165 -15.17 -4.94 -2.05
CA VAL A 165 -14.36 -4.69 -3.26
C VAL A 165 -14.88 -3.43 -3.96
N LEU A 166 -14.00 -2.48 -4.27
CA LEU A 166 -14.33 -1.29 -5.07
C LEU A 166 -14.02 -1.48 -6.55
N GLN A 167 -13.01 -2.30 -6.85
CA GLN A 167 -12.53 -2.55 -8.21
C GLN A 167 -12.02 -3.98 -8.33
N GLU A 168 -12.44 -4.67 -9.40
CA GLU A 168 -12.21 -6.10 -9.64
C GLU A 168 -10.89 -6.43 -10.36
#